data_AF-A0A151MJ26-F1
#
_entry.id   AF-A0A151MJ26-F1
#
_cell.length_a   1.000
_cell.length_b   1.000
_cell.length_c   1.000
_cell.angle_alpha   90.00
_cell.angle_beta   90.00
_cell.angle_gamma   90.00
#
_symmetry.space_group_name_H-M   'P 1'
#
loop_
_entity.id
_entity.type
_entity.pdbx_description
1 polymer ?
#
loop_
_entity_poly.entity_id
_entity_poly.type
_entity_poly.pdbx_seq_one_letter_code
_entity_poly.pdbx_strand_id
1 'polypeptide(L)' 'MNCLDLRLLLLLQLCSLIGGQRKLQRIIGGHIVGPHSAKYLVSLKRMTGSHFCGGSLNKPDANSSR' A
#
# COMPACT_ATOMS: atom_id res chain seq x y z
N MET A 1 32.96 22.78 8.38
CA MET A 1 31.56 22.37 8.13
C MET A 1 30.97 23.42 7.21
N ASN A 2 30.87 23.11 5.92
CA ASN A 2 30.62 24.13 4.91
C ASN A 2 29.10 24.28 4.73
N CYS A 3 28.63 25.49 4.38
CA CYS A 3 27.20 25.76 4.14
C CYS A 3 26.59 24.81 3.08
N LEU A 4 27.42 24.37 2.12
CA LEU A 4 27.05 23.40 1.08
C LEU A 4 26.73 22.02 1.66
N ASP A 5 27.48 21.56 2.66
CA ASP A 5 27.23 20.28 3.34
C ASP A 5 25.89 20.33 4.09
N LEU A 6 25.60 21.45 4.77
CA LEU A 6 24.35 21.64 5.50
C LEU A 6 23.13 21.62 4.57
N ARG A 7 23.26 22.24 3.40
CA ARG A 7 22.21 22.30 2.38
C ARG A 7 21.98 20.93 1.71
N LEU A 8 23.05 20.19 1.46
CA LEU A 8 22.99 18.82 0.95
C LEU A 8 22.30 17.89 1.96
N LEU A 9 22.62 18.03 3.25
CA LEU A 9 21.99 17.27 4.33
C LEU A 9 20.48 17.56 4.40
N LEU A 10 20.09 18.84 4.33
CA LEU A 10 18.69 19.25 4.36
C LEU A 10 17.88 18.69 3.17
N LEU A 11 18.47 18.68 1.96
CA LEU A 11 17.85 18.10 0.77
C LEU A 11 17.64 16.59 0.90
N LEU A 12 18.63 15.87 1.44
CA LEU A 12 18.55 14.41 1.62
C LEU A 12 17.44 14.01 2.62
N GLN A 13 17.28 14.78 3.70
CA GLN A 13 16.21 14.59 4.69
C GLN A 13 14.83 14.79 4.05
N LEU A 14 14.68 15.82 3.21
CA LEU A 14 13.43 16.11 2.52
C LEU A 14 13.08 15.01 1.50
N CYS A 15 14.05 14.54 0.73
CA CYS A 15 13.85 13.44 -0.24
C CYS A 15 13.34 12.15 0.42
N SER A 16 13.82 11.82 1.62
CA SER A 16 13.41 10.62 2.36
C SER A 16 11.96 10.70 2.83
N LEU A 17 11.46 11.92 3.11
CA LEU A 17 10.08 12.15 3.54
C LEU A 17 9.08 11.99 2.37
N ILE A 18 9.51 12.34 1.15
CA ILE A 18 8.67 12.29 -0.06
C ILE A 18 8.80 10.92 -0.77
N GLY A 19 9.89 10.20 -0.54
CA GLY A 19 10.23 8.91 -1.14
C GLY A 19 9.40 7.74 -0.60
N GLY A 20 8.08 7.78 -0.79
CA GLY A 20 7.19 6.66 -0.50
C GLY A 20 7.59 5.43 -1.30
N GLN A 21 8.23 4.46 -0.65
CA GLN A 21 8.60 3.18 -1.23
C GLN A 21 7.31 2.43 -1.64
N ARG A 22 6.89 2.57 -2.91
CA ARG A 22 5.87 1.68 -3.48
C ARG A 22 6.48 0.30 -3.60
N LYS A 23 6.32 -0.52 -2.56
CA LYS A 23 6.56 -1.96 -2.67
C LYS A 23 5.69 -2.48 -3.80
N LEU A 24 6.31 -2.83 -4.92
CA LEU A 24 5.67 -3.55 -6.01
C LEU A 24 5.35 -4.96 -5.49
N GLN A 25 4.19 -5.11 -4.83
CA GLN A 25 3.66 -6.41 -4.46
C GLN A 25 3.17 -7.07 -5.75
N ARG A 26 3.98 -8.01 -6.27
CA ARG A 26 3.66 -8.79 -7.47
C ARG A 26 3.29 -10.21 -7.09
N ILE A 27 2.24 -10.73 -7.71
CA ILE A 27 1.90 -12.16 -7.66
C ILE A 27 2.76 -12.88 -8.71
N ILE A 28 3.67 -13.75 -8.27
CA ILE A 28 4.57 -14.49 -9.17
C ILE A 28 3.76 -15.57 -9.91
N GLY A 29 3.88 -15.61 -11.25
CA GLY A 29 3.10 -16.53 -12.09
C GLY A 29 1.61 -16.20 -12.20
N GLY A 30 1.18 -15.05 -11.69
CA GLY A 30 -0.21 -14.59 -11.78
C GLY A 30 -0.57 -13.98 -13.13
N HIS A 31 -1.86 -13.76 -13.34
CA HIS A 31 -2.41 -13.01 -14.47
C HIS A 31 -3.31 -11.88 -13.97
N ILE A 32 -3.59 -10.90 -14.83
CA ILE A 32 -4.50 -9.80 -14.51
C ILE A 32 -5.93 -10.32 -14.59
N VAL A 33 -6.65 -10.23 -13.47
CA VAL A 33 -8.06 -10.60 -13.41
C VAL A 33 -8.94 -9.43 -13.86
N GLY A 34 -10.05 -9.73 -14.54
CA GLY A 34 -11.02 -8.71 -14.93
C GLY A 34 -11.61 -7.99 -13.71
N PRO A 35 -12.04 -6.72 -13.85
CA PRO A 35 -12.63 -5.99 -12.74
C PRO A 35 -13.85 -6.75 -12.19
N HIS A 36 -13.95 -6.84 -10.86
CA HIS A 36 -15.05 -7.52 -10.16
C HIS A 36 -15.21 -9.02 -10.44
N SER A 37 -14.23 -9.69 -11.07
CA SER A 37 -14.26 -11.15 -11.28
C SER A 37 -14.04 -11.94 -9.98
N ALA A 38 -13.24 -11.40 -9.05
CA ALA A 38 -12.97 -11.99 -7.73
C ALA A 38 -13.73 -11.25 -6.61
N LYS A 39 -15.07 -11.31 -6.61
CA LYS A 39 -15.93 -10.51 -5.71
C LYS A 39 -15.70 -10.73 -4.21
N TYR A 40 -15.18 -11.90 -3.83
CA TYR A 40 -14.93 -12.24 -2.43
C TYR A 40 -13.55 -11.78 -1.94
N LEU A 41 -12.66 -11.33 -2.84
CA LEU A 41 -11.31 -10.91 -2.49
C LEU A 41 -11.32 -9.57 -1.75
N VAL A 42 -10.67 -9.52 -0.59
CA VAL A 42 -10.57 -8.31 0.24
C VAL A 42 -9.13 -7.91 0.53
N SER A 43 -8.92 -6.62 0.76
CA SER A 43 -7.64 -6.01 1.08
C SER A 43 -7.65 -5.51 2.51
N LEU A 44 -6.88 -6.14 3.39
CA LEU A 44 -6.70 -5.71 4.77
C LEU A 44 -5.72 -4.55 4.79
N LYS A 45 -6.19 -3.42 5.32
CA LYS A 45 -5.45 -2.17 5.37
C LYS A 45 -5.18 -1.76 6.82
N ARG A 46 -4.00 -1.18 7.06
CA ARG A 46 -3.69 -0.51 8.33
C ARG A 46 -4.51 0.77 8.45
N MET A 47 -4.55 1.38 9.63
CA MET A 47 -5.15 2.71 9.83
C MET A 47 -4.56 3.78 8.90
N THR A 48 -3.31 3.59 8.45
CA THR A 48 -2.63 4.46 7.47
C THR A 48 -3.11 4.24 6.02
N GLY A 49 -4.08 3.36 5.79
CA GLY A 49 -4.60 3.01 4.46
C GLY A 49 -3.72 2.04 3.66
N SER A 50 -2.56 1.64 4.19
CA SER A 50 -1.63 0.73 3.52
C SER A 50 -2.09 -0.72 3.56
N HIS A 51 -2.13 -1.38 2.40
CA HIS A 51 -2.41 -2.81 2.28
C HIS A 51 -1.28 -3.63 2.92
N PHE A 52 -1.65 -4.60 3.76
CA PHE A 52 -0.69 -5.52 4.37
C PHE A 52 -0.99 -7.00 4.08
N CYS A 53 -2.26 -7.39 4.02
CA CYS A 53 -2.69 -8.76 3.75
C CYS A 53 -3.96 -8.82 2.90
N GLY A 54 -4.13 -9.91 2.15
CA GLY A 54 -5.38 -10.25 1.48
C GLY A 54 -6.27 -11.16 2.32
N GLY A 55 -7.52 -11.34 1.91
CA GLY A 55 -8.46 -12.29 2.51
C GLY A 55 -9.65 -12.61 1.58
N SER A 56 -10.58 -13.43 2.07
CA SER A 56 -11.79 -13.81 1.34
C SER A 56 -13.06 -13.72 2.21
N LEU A 57 -14.13 -13.11 1.70
CA LEU A 57 -15.45 -13.10 2.33
C LEU A 57 -16.13 -14.46 2.15
N ASN A 58 -16.44 -15.14 3.25
CA ASN A 58 -17.11 -16.44 3.26
C ASN A 58 -18.60 -16.35 3.57
N LYS A 59 -19.03 -15.34 4.32
CA LYS A 59 -20.42 -15.13 4.73
C LYS A 59 -20.73 -13.63 4.76
N PRO A 60 -21.96 -13.22 4.42
CA PRO A 60 -22.43 -11.86 4.66
C PRO A 60 -22.39 -11.55 6.16
N ASP A 61 -21.87 -10.39 6.51
CA ASP A 61 -21.97 -9.88 7.87
C ASP A 61 -23.45 -9.55 8.17
N ALA A 62 -23.97 -10.11 9.26
CA ALA A 62 -25.33 -9.88 9.73
C ALA A 62 -25.59 -8.42 10.15
N ASN A 63 -24.53 -7.63 10.36
CA ASN A 63 -24.60 -6.21 10.70
C ASN A 63 -24.22 -5.28 9.53
N SER A 64 -23.97 -5.83 8.34
CA SER A 64 -23.68 -5.05 7.13
C SER A 64 -24.96 -4.69 6.37
N SER A 65 -25.98 -4.23 7.09
CA SER A 65 -27.16 -3.56 6.52
C SER A 65 -26.93 -2.06 6.65
N ARG A 66 -26.13 -1.51 5.74
CA ARG A 66 -26.06 -0.07 5.49
C ARG A 66 -25.93 0.17 4.00
#